data_AF-A0A1F4DM68-F1
#
_entry.id   AF-A0A1F4DM68-F1
#
_cell.length_a   1.000
_cell.length_b   1.000
_cell.length_c   1.000
_cell.angle_alpha   90.00
_cell.angle_beta   90.00
_cell.angle_gamma   90.00
#
_symmetry.space_group_name_H-M   'P 1'
#
loop_
_entity.id
_entity.type
_entity.pdbx_description
1 polymer ?
#
loop_
_entity_poly.entity_id
_entity_poly.type
_entity_poly.pdbx_seq_one_letter_code
_entity_poly.pdbx_strand_id
1 'polypeptide(L)' 'MSAYDRYYKRFNKTYHVQLQVESIVLKGKSVPNVSPLVDANFVAEIETLVRTAGHDAAKLQGLISIDVSREGGRSCIA' A
#
# COMPACT_ATOMS: atom_id res chain seq x y z
N MET A 1 -11.32 20.05 -7.17
CA MET A 1 -10.68 18.74 -7.37
C MET A 1 -9.60 18.56 -6.30
N SER A 2 -9.64 17.46 -5.53
CA SER A 2 -8.81 17.27 -4.34
C SER A 2 -7.31 17.14 -4.70
N ALA A 3 -6.41 17.27 -3.71
CA ALA A 3 -4.98 17.03 -3.92
C ALA A 3 -4.70 15.58 -4.40
N TYR A 4 -5.47 14.63 -3.87
CA TYR A 4 -5.45 13.22 -4.26
C TYR A 4 -5.79 13.03 -5.74
N ASP A 5 -6.90 13.62 -6.20
CA ASP A 5 -7.32 13.52 -7.60
C ASP A 5 -6.29 14.12 -8.57
N ARG A 6 -5.68 15.26 -8.19
CA ARG A 6 -4.65 15.93 -8.99
C ARG A 6 -3.37 15.11 -9.12
N TYR A 7 -2.99 14.36 -8.08
CA TYR A 7 -1.83 13.48 -8.09
C TYR A 7 -2.03 12.34 -9.09
N TYR A 8 -3.16 11.62 -8.99
CA TYR A 8 -3.40 10.43 -9.81
C TYR A 8 -3.74 10.70 -11.27
N LYS A 9 -4.36 11.86 -11.57
CA LYS A 9 -4.66 12.27 -12.95
C LYS A 9 -3.43 12.24 -13.88
N ARG A 10 -2.24 12.56 -13.36
CA ARG A 10 -0.98 12.57 -14.14
C ARG A 10 -0.59 11.18 -14.67
N PHE A 11 -1.05 10.14 -14.00
CA PHE A 11 -0.76 8.74 -14.35
C PHE A 11 -1.92 8.10 -15.13
N ASN A 12 -2.99 8.86 -15.42
CA ASN A 12 -4.26 8.35 -15.92
C ASN A 12 -4.83 7.22 -15.04
N LYS A 13 -4.64 7.35 -13.72
CA LYS A 13 -5.09 6.38 -12.70
C LYS A 13 -6.03 7.07 -11.72
N THR A 14 -6.71 6.26 -10.92
CA THR A 14 -7.67 6.70 -9.89
C THR A 14 -7.37 6.05 -8.55
N TYR A 15 -7.09 4.74 -8.55
CA TYR A 15 -6.89 3.96 -7.33
C TYR A 15 -5.84 2.87 -7.50
N HIS A 16 -4.93 2.73 -6.52
CA HIS A 16 -3.82 1.77 -6.61
C HIS A 16 -4.28 0.31 -6.66
N VAL A 17 -5.22 -0.07 -5.78
CA VAL A 17 -5.65 -1.49 -5.68
C VAL A 17 -6.43 -1.93 -6.92
N GLN A 18 -7.17 -1.00 -7.56
CA GLN A 18 -7.86 -1.27 -8.82
C GLN A 18 -6.90 -1.82 -9.88
N LEU A 19 -5.66 -1.33 -9.94
CA LEU A 19 -4.67 -1.82 -10.91
C LEU A 19 -4.16 -3.22 -10.62
N GLN A 20 -4.11 -3.61 -9.34
CA GLN A 20 -3.78 -4.98 -8.96
C GLN A 20 -4.88 -5.93 -9.43
N VAL A 21 -6.15 -5.58 -9.19
CA VAL A 21 -7.32 -6.34 -9.64
C VAL A 21 -7.34 -6.48 -11.16
N GLU A 22 -7.19 -5.38 -11.91
CA GLU A 22 -7.14 -5.41 -13.38
C GLU A 22 -5.99 -6.28 -13.89
N SER A 23 -4.84 -6.27 -13.19
CA SER A 23 -3.71 -7.10 -13.57
C SER A 23 -4.01 -8.61 -13.47
N ILE A 24 -4.83 -9.03 -12.50
CA ILE A 24 -5.22 -10.42 -12.35
C ILE A 24 -6.36 -10.76 -13.32
N VAL A 25 -7.44 -9.98 -13.28
CA VAL A 25 -8.69 -10.31 -13.98
C VAL A 25 -8.59 -10.05 -15.48
N LEU A 26 -8.00 -8.93 -15.90
CA LEU A 26 -7.98 -8.52 -17.32
C LEU A 26 -6.70 -8.93 -18.04
N LYS A 27 -5.58 -9.03 -17.32
CA LYS A 27 -4.27 -9.37 -17.89
C LYS A 27 -3.81 -10.79 -17.58
N GLY A 28 -4.60 -11.56 -16.83
CA GLY A 28 -4.31 -12.95 -16.52
C GLY A 28 -3.02 -13.16 -15.71
N LYS A 29 -2.55 -12.17 -14.96
CA LYS A 29 -1.38 -12.38 -14.10
C LYS A 29 -1.76 -13.22 -12.90
N SER A 30 -0.85 -14.11 -12.51
CA SER A 30 -0.99 -14.88 -11.28
C SER A 30 -0.96 -13.97 -10.05
N VAL A 31 -1.65 -14.39 -9.00
CA VAL A 31 -1.49 -13.84 -7.65
C VAL A 31 -0.02 -14.03 -7.23
N PRO A 32 0.58 -13.07 -6.49
CA PRO A 32 1.93 -13.23 -5.95
C PRO A 32 2.05 -14.50 -5.10
N ASN A 33 3.25 -15.08 -5.10
CA ASN A 33 3.64 -16.20 -4.24
C ASN A 33 4.96 -15.82 -3.58
N VAL A 34 4.89 -14.92 -2.60
CA VAL A 34 6.07 -14.32 -1.96
C VAL A 34 6.28 -14.93 -0.58
N SER A 35 5.25 -14.87 0.26
CA SER A 35 5.21 -15.53 1.56
C SER A 35 3.77 -15.50 2.07
N PRO A 36 3.35 -16.43 2.95
CA PRO A 36 1.99 -16.45 3.46
C PRO A 36 1.50 -15.12 4.06
N LEU A 37 2.38 -14.36 4.72
CA LEU A 37 2.04 -13.05 5.29
C LEU A 37 1.80 -11.96 4.22
N VAL A 38 2.63 -11.94 3.18
CA VAL A 38 2.49 -10.98 2.07
C VAL A 38 1.29 -11.33 1.21
N ASP A 39 1.10 -12.62 0.94
CA ASP A 39 0.03 -13.12 0.10
C ASP A 39 -1.33 -12.92 0.77
N ALA A 40 -1.42 -13.10 2.11
CA ALA A 40 -2.63 -12.80 2.89
C ALA A 40 -3.02 -11.31 2.82
N ASN A 41 -2.06 -10.40 2.99
CA ASN A 41 -2.31 -8.96 2.82
C ASN A 41 -2.83 -8.68 1.41
N PHE A 42 -2.18 -9.23 0.38
CA PHE A 42 -2.59 -9.03 -1.00
C PHE A 42 -4.02 -9.52 -1.26
N VAL A 43 -4.40 -10.72 -0.80
CA VAL A 43 -5.76 -11.24 -0.97
C VAL A 43 -6.78 -10.35 -0.26
N ALA A 44 -6.48 -9.88 0.96
CA ALA A 44 -7.33 -8.94 1.67
C ALA A 44 -7.47 -7.60 0.93
N GLU A 45 -6.41 -7.09 0.28
CA GLU A 45 -6.49 -5.90 -0.58
C GLU A 45 -7.46 -6.10 -1.74
N ILE A 46 -7.41 -7.27 -2.41
CA ILE A 46 -8.31 -7.59 -3.52
C ILE A 46 -9.76 -7.73 -3.06
N GLU A 47 -10.00 -8.40 -1.93
CA GLU A 47 -11.35 -8.61 -1.39
C GLU A 47 -12.01 -7.31 -0.92
N THR A 48 -11.26 -6.50 -0.18
CA THR A 48 -11.81 -5.31 0.49
C THR A 48 -11.65 -4.03 -0.32
N LEU A 49 -10.82 -4.07 -1.37
CA LEU A 49 -10.34 -2.88 -2.07
C LEU A 49 -9.72 -1.86 -1.12
N VAL A 50 -9.08 -2.28 -0.03
CA VAL A 50 -8.33 -1.41 0.90
C VAL A 50 -6.87 -1.85 0.90
N ARG A 51 -5.95 -0.92 0.66
CA ARG A 51 -4.51 -1.21 0.70
C ARG A 51 -4.05 -1.49 2.14
N THR A 52 -3.34 -2.58 2.36
CA THR A 52 -2.90 -3.01 3.68
C THR A 52 -1.38 -3.12 3.75
N ALA A 53 -0.83 -3.09 4.96
CA ALA A 53 0.58 -3.33 5.21
C ALA A 53 0.76 -4.09 6.52
N GLY A 54 1.66 -5.06 6.52
CA GLY A 54 2.08 -5.80 7.71
C GLY A 54 3.48 -5.37 8.13
N HIS A 55 3.70 -5.25 9.43
CA HIS A 55 5.00 -4.93 10.01
C HIS A 55 5.40 -6.03 11.01
N ASP A 56 6.69 -6.33 11.09
CA ASP A 56 7.24 -7.20 12.13
C ASP A 56 7.16 -6.49 13.48
N ALA A 57 6.19 -6.91 14.31
CA ALA A 57 5.92 -6.28 15.59
C ALA A 57 7.12 -6.34 16.54
N ALA A 58 7.96 -7.37 16.45
CA ALA A 58 9.15 -7.51 17.29
C ALA A 58 10.25 -6.49 16.92
N LYS A 59 10.17 -5.88 15.73
CA LYS A 59 11.09 -4.83 15.26
C LYS A 59 10.57 -3.41 15.49
N LEU A 60 9.33 -3.25 15.97
CA LEU A 60 8.80 -1.93 16.29
C LEU A 60 9.50 -1.37 17.53
N GLN A 61 9.84 -0.09 17.49
CA GLN A 61 10.48 0.62 18.58
C GLN A 61 9.71 1.91 18.86
N GLY A 62 9.37 2.14 20.12
CA GLY A 62 8.59 3.31 20.54
C GLY A 62 7.13 3.26 20.08
N LEU A 63 6.49 4.43 20.08
CA LEU A 63 5.10 4.59 19.65
C LEU A 63 5.00 4.70 18.13
N ILE A 64 3.92 4.14 17.56
CA ILE A 64 3.62 4.29 16.14
C ILE A 64 3.07 5.69 15.89
N SER A 65 3.72 6.44 14.99
CA SER A 65 3.31 7.79 14.58
C SER A 65 3.09 7.87 13.08
N ILE A 66 2.10 8.64 12.65
CA ILE A 66 1.88 9.03 11.25
C ILE A 66 2.11 10.53 11.16
N ASP A 67 3.08 10.95 10.35
CA ASP A 67 3.43 12.36 10.15
C ASP A 67 3.98 12.57 8.73
N VAL A 68 4.15 13.83 8.32
CA VAL A 68 4.81 14.17 7.06
C VAL A 68 6.32 13.93 7.17
N SER A 69 6.92 13.42 6.09
CA SER A 69 8.36 13.19 6.03
C SER A 69 9.14 14.50 6.19
N ARG A 70 10.17 14.47 7.05
CA ARG A 70 11.12 15.57 7.23
C ARG A 70 12.31 15.44 6.27
N GLU A 71 13.01 16.54 6.01
CA GLU A 71 14.28 16.50 5.28
C GLU A 71 15.27 15.55 5.97
N GLY A 72 15.95 14.72 5.19
CA GLY A 72 16.92 13.74 5.71
C GLY A 72 16.32 12.45 6.29
N GLY A 73 14.99 12.27 6.26
CA GLY A 73 14.32 10.98 6.48
C GLY A 73 14.42 10.40 7.90
N ARG A 74 14.86 11.18 8.89
CA ARG A 74 14.92 10.74 10.29
C ARG A 74 13.67 11.19 11.02
N SER A 75 12.91 10.24 11.54
CA SER A 75 11.83 10.52 12.49
C SER A 75 12.45 10.81 13.86
N CYS A 76 12.27 12.02 14.38
CA CYS A 76 12.61 12.32 15.77
C CYS A 76 11.52 11.73 16.65
N ILE A 77 11.80 10.59 17.27
CA ILE A 77 10.99 10.08 18.38
C ILE A 77 11.34 10.98 19.57
N ALA A 78 10.37 11.75 20.07
CA ALA A 78 10.50 12.51 21.31
C ALA A 78 10.27 11.60 22.52
#